data_AF-A0A679K1W9-F1
#
_entry.id   AF-A0A679K1W9-F1
#
_cell.length_a   1.000
_cell.length_b   1.000
_cell.length_c   1.000
_cell.angle_alpha   90.00
_cell.angle_beta   90.00
_cell.angle_gamma   90.00
#
_symmetry.space_group_name_H-M   'P 1'
#
loop_
_entity.id
_entity.type
_entity.pdbx_description
1 polymer ?
#
loop_
_entity_poly.entity_id
_entity_poly.type
_entity_poly.pdbx_seq_one_letter_code
_entity_poly.pdbx_strand_id
1 'polypeptide(L)'
;MLKLSVNAQIPLIAVFTRDVMNMHDVVHEITGQLPMTYQAQIKIEPNQIYTYVCNPKIELPLIELYSQFVKAESSLILVNPKEIKEPMYNAGEVPVPRSLVKKFIKVVVENDKKADELMRGLGGCTIKEAAELVRLTMARDASLTVDGLMETRRSGFQGANGLTPVDTKQDFYNPPSPLVHWTAKERSYFLTGTDPRLIPRGLLFDGPPGTGKTSGAKWLAAQLGVPLYRLDIGGTKSKWVGESEGRLIQNLSRIDNEEPAVVLLDEVEKVFSTGTNDGGTTSAMLSQLLWWLAERRSRILVVMTTNNAKSLPKELYREGRVDEVFWMTGLGKPDALNFITGLMKTFKEIKVVNESDVQAALKRARSIEGTQPEIWAQSALTKAVYEQVKFMKKVSPQGVKI
;
A
#
# COMPACT_ATOMS: atom_id res chain seq x y z
N MET A 1 3.96 -8.56 20.20
CA MET A 1 4.81 -8.46 21.40
C MET A 1 4.10 -7.81 22.58
N LEU A 2 3.42 -6.66 22.42
CA LEU A 2 2.71 -5.98 23.52
C LEU A 2 1.90 -6.91 24.44
N LYS A 3 1.04 -7.78 23.88
CA LYS A 3 0.27 -8.77 24.65
C LYS A 3 1.14 -9.68 25.50
N LEU A 4 2.24 -10.19 24.92
CA LEU A 4 3.16 -11.09 25.62
C LEU A 4 3.92 -10.36 26.73
N SER A 5 4.40 -9.14 26.47
CA SER A 5 5.12 -8.36 27.49
C SER A 5 4.21 -7.98 28.66
N VAL A 6 2.94 -7.67 28.38
CA VAL A 6 1.93 -7.41 29.43
C VAL A 6 1.63 -8.68 30.22
N ASN A 7 1.40 -9.82 29.55
CA ASN A 7 1.14 -11.09 30.23
C ASN A 7 2.34 -11.58 31.05
N ALA A 8 3.56 -11.24 30.61
CA ALA A 8 4.79 -11.52 31.34
C ALA A 8 5.10 -10.48 32.43
N GLN A 9 4.19 -9.51 32.65
CA GLN A 9 4.33 -8.44 33.63
C GLN A 9 5.67 -7.68 33.51
N ILE A 10 6.10 -7.44 32.27
CA ILE A 10 7.31 -6.64 32.03
C ILE A 10 7.06 -5.23 32.58
N PRO A 11 7.88 -4.71 33.51
CA PRO A 11 7.55 -3.50 34.25
C PRO A 11 7.45 -2.25 33.38
N LEU A 12 8.39 -2.05 32.46
CA LEU A 12 8.40 -0.91 31.54
C LEU A 12 8.41 -1.38 30.09
N ILE A 13 7.39 -1.01 29.33
CA ILE A 13 7.18 -1.45 27.94
C ILE A 13 7.12 -0.21 27.05
N ALA A 14 8.06 -0.07 26.12
CA ALA A 14 8.05 0.97 25.09
C ALA A 14 7.24 0.52 23.87
N VAL A 15 6.32 1.36 23.41
CA VAL A 15 5.52 1.14 22.19
C VAL A 15 5.50 2.39 21.32
N PHE A 16 5.34 2.20 20.02
CA PHE A 16 5.11 3.29 19.06
C PHE A 16 3.73 3.16 18.43
N THR A 17 2.97 4.24 18.32
CA THR A 17 1.67 4.25 17.65
C THR A 17 1.36 5.59 17.01
N ARG A 18 0.59 5.56 15.92
CA ARG A 18 -0.02 6.75 15.30
C ARG A 18 -1.30 7.19 16.01
N ASP A 19 -1.94 6.31 16.78
CA ASP A 19 -3.22 6.59 17.45
C ASP A 19 -3.07 6.71 18.97
N VAL A 20 -2.42 7.79 19.39
CA VAL A 20 -2.22 8.07 20.82
C VAL A 20 -3.55 8.30 21.55
N MET A 21 -4.54 8.88 20.85
CA MET A 21 -5.84 9.24 21.43
C MET A 21 -6.65 8.02 21.86
N ASN A 22 -6.57 6.93 21.08
CA ASN A 22 -7.33 5.70 21.34
C ASN A 22 -6.44 4.60 21.93
N MET A 23 -5.28 4.94 22.50
CA MET A 23 -4.32 3.95 22.98
C MET A 23 -4.91 3.02 24.04
N HIS A 24 -5.79 3.52 24.92
CA HIS A 24 -6.44 2.69 25.93
C HIS A 24 -7.28 1.57 25.30
N ASP A 25 -8.08 1.90 24.29
CA ASP A 25 -8.90 0.92 23.57
C ASP A 25 -8.02 -0.06 22.78
N VAL A 26 -6.93 0.44 22.17
CA VAL A 26 -5.95 -0.39 21.45
C VAL A 26 -5.29 -1.41 22.39
N VAL A 27 -4.81 -0.96 23.56
CA VAL A 27 -4.26 -1.87 24.58
C VAL A 27 -5.32 -2.87 25.01
N HIS A 28 -6.53 -2.41 25.34
CA HIS A 28 -7.62 -3.28 25.79
C HIS A 28 -7.97 -4.36 24.77
N GLU A 29 -8.09 -4.00 23.49
CA GLU A 29 -8.38 -4.96 22.42
C GLU A 29 -7.25 -5.99 22.23
N ILE A 30 -5.98 -5.57 22.42
CA ILE A 30 -4.81 -6.45 22.23
C ILE A 30 -4.61 -7.37 23.45
N THR A 31 -4.71 -6.83 24.66
CA THR A 31 -4.34 -7.51 25.91
C THR A 31 -5.53 -8.13 26.62
N GLY A 32 -6.75 -7.64 26.37
CA GLY A 32 -7.96 -7.95 27.13
C GLY A 32 -8.09 -7.16 28.44
N GLN A 33 -7.12 -6.31 28.78
CA GLN A 33 -7.05 -5.58 30.03
C GLN A 33 -7.16 -4.07 29.78
N LEU A 34 -8.05 -3.39 30.49
CA LEU A 34 -8.26 -1.95 30.33
C LEU A 34 -7.16 -1.19 31.09
N PRO A 35 -6.30 -0.40 30.42
CA PRO A 35 -5.22 0.30 31.11
C PRO A 35 -5.72 1.56 31.83
N MET A 36 -5.01 1.93 32.89
CA MET A 36 -5.15 3.20 33.59
C MET A 36 -4.16 4.23 33.05
N THR A 37 -4.47 5.52 33.15
CA THR A 37 -3.48 6.57 32.82
C THR A 37 -2.51 6.74 33.97
N TYR A 38 -1.20 6.61 33.68
CA TYR A 38 -0.18 6.89 34.68
C TYR A 38 -0.03 8.39 34.92
N GLN A 39 0.07 8.77 36.19
CA GLN A 39 0.46 10.11 36.64
C GLN A 39 1.45 9.96 37.80
N ALA A 40 2.45 10.85 37.88
CA ALA A 40 3.56 10.72 38.84
C ALA A 40 3.16 10.66 40.32
N GLN A 41 1.93 11.08 40.66
CA GLN A 41 1.42 11.15 42.03
C GLN A 41 0.48 9.98 42.39
N ILE A 42 0.19 9.09 41.44
CA ILE A 42 -0.74 7.97 41.65
C ILE A 42 0.00 6.80 42.31
N LYS A 43 -0.62 6.20 43.32
CA LYS A 43 -0.17 4.94 43.91
C LYS A 43 -0.40 3.81 42.90
N ILE A 44 0.68 3.08 42.57
CA ILE A 44 0.60 1.94 41.65
C ILE A 44 -0.14 0.79 42.35
N GLU A 45 -1.34 0.51 41.87
CA GLU A 45 -2.15 -0.66 42.25
C GLU A 45 -1.55 -1.95 41.68
N PRO A 46 -1.67 -3.09 42.40
CA PRO A 46 -1.10 -4.34 41.96
C PRO A 46 -1.85 -4.97 40.78
N ASN A 47 -1.14 -5.72 39.93
CA ASN A 47 -1.70 -6.42 38.77
C ASN A 47 -2.48 -5.53 37.78
N GLN A 48 -2.03 -4.27 37.61
CA GLN A 48 -2.65 -3.33 36.69
C GLN A 48 -1.73 -2.98 35.52
N ILE A 49 -2.35 -2.51 34.43
CA ILE A 49 -1.64 -1.92 33.30
C ILE A 49 -1.84 -0.42 33.33
N TYR A 50 -0.75 0.30 33.14
CA TYR A 50 -0.76 1.74 32.99
C TYR A 50 -0.25 2.16 31.62
N THR A 51 -0.75 3.27 31.11
CA THR A 51 -0.25 3.91 29.89
C THR A 51 0.21 5.33 30.20
N TYR A 52 1.35 5.72 29.65
CA TYR A 52 1.86 7.08 29.70
C TYR A 52 2.28 7.54 28.31
N VAL A 53 1.69 8.63 27.83
CA VAL A 53 2.10 9.26 26.58
C VAL A 53 3.33 10.12 26.86
N CYS A 54 4.46 9.72 26.29
CA CYS A 54 5.73 10.38 26.55
C CYS A 54 5.74 11.81 25.99
N ASN A 55 6.05 12.77 26.86
CA ASN A 55 6.33 14.14 26.47
C ASN A 55 7.86 14.32 26.31
N PRO A 56 8.37 14.74 25.14
CA PRO A 56 9.81 14.91 24.91
C PRO A 56 10.51 15.89 25.87
N LYS A 57 9.75 16.76 26.55
CA LYS A 57 10.25 17.74 27.51
C LYS A 57 10.29 17.23 28.95
N ILE A 58 9.71 16.07 29.22
CA ILE A 58 9.59 15.50 30.57
C ILE A 58 10.39 14.21 30.62
N GLU A 59 11.42 14.18 31.47
CA GLU A 59 12.19 12.97 31.72
C GLU A 59 11.59 12.20 32.90
N LEU A 60 11.39 10.90 32.72
CA LEU A 60 10.86 10.02 33.75
C LEU A 60 12.00 9.33 34.50
N PRO A 61 11.89 9.12 35.83
CA PRO A 61 12.87 8.38 36.61
C PRO A 61 12.72 6.86 36.37
N LEU A 62 13.17 6.38 35.21
CA LEU A 62 12.88 5.01 34.74
C LEU A 62 13.31 3.90 35.71
N ILE A 63 14.45 4.05 36.41
CA ILE A 63 14.95 3.04 37.36
C ILE A 63 14.02 2.92 38.59
N GLU A 64 13.55 4.07 39.11
CA GLU A 64 12.63 4.10 40.24
C GLU A 64 11.27 3.52 39.83
N LEU A 65 10.75 3.94 38.67
CA LEU A 65 9.51 3.40 38.12
C LEU A 65 9.59 1.90 37.92
N TYR A 66 10.67 1.41 37.30
CA TYR A 66 10.88 -0.02 37.12
C TYR A 66 10.78 -0.77 38.46
N SER A 67 11.47 -0.28 39.49
CA SER A 67 11.44 -0.90 40.83
C SER A 67 10.05 -0.87 41.46
N GLN A 68 9.28 0.19 41.26
CA GLN A 68 7.91 0.30 41.78
C GLN A 68 6.94 -0.64 41.06
N PHE A 69 7.02 -0.71 39.73
CA PHE A 69 6.17 -1.57 38.90
C PHE A 69 6.49 -3.06 39.09
N VAL A 70 7.75 -3.43 39.31
CA VAL A 70 8.14 -4.79 39.76
C VAL A 70 7.45 -5.15 41.07
N LYS A 71 7.52 -4.27 42.08
CA LYS A 71 6.91 -4.53 43.40
C LYS A 71 5.39 -4.68 43.33
N ALA A 72 4.75 -4.03 42.37
CA ALA A 72 3.31 -4.08 42.15
C ALA A 72 2.89 -5.15 41.14
N GLU A 73 3.81 -5.96 40.58
CA GLU A 73 3.50 -6.93 39.52
C GLU A 73 2.68 -6.31 38.38
N SER A 74 3.01 -5.07 38.03
CA SER A 74 2.25 -4.22 37.11
C SER A 74 3.13 -3.76 35.95
N SER A 75 2.51 -3.31 34.88
CA SER A 75 3.23 -2.83 33.69
C SER A 75 2.90 -1.38 33.36
N LEU A 76 3.93 -0.58 33.07
CA LEU A 76 3.80 0.75 32.49
C LEU A 76 4.16 0.71 31.00
N ILE A 77 3.18 1.01 30.18
CA ILE A 77 3.33 1.18 28.73
C ILE A 77 3.68 2.64 28.44
N LEU A 78 4.92 2.87 28.04
CA LEU A 78 5.45 4.15 27.58
C LEU A 78 5.17 4.31 26.08
N VAL A 79 4.27 5.22 25.74
CA VAL A 79 3.76 5.43 24.38
C VAL A 79 4.56 6.53 23.70
N ASN A 80 5.15 6.21 22.55
CA ASN A 80 5.99 7.09 21.74
C ASN A 80 7.15 7.73 22.53
N PRO A 81 8.00 6.97 23.24
CA PRO A 81 9.18 7.53 23.88
C PRO A 81 10.14 8.10 22.83
N LYS A 82 10.88 9.16 23.20
CA LYS A 82 11.86 9.80 22.31
C LYS A 82 12.94 8.81 21.85
N GLU A 83 13.36 7.93 22.76
CA GLU A 83 14.36 6.89 22.55
C GLU A 83 14.08 5.75 23.52
N ILE A 84 14.57 4.55 23.18
CA ILE A 84 14.43 3.37 24.04
C ILE A 84 15.73 3.21 24.83
N LYS A 85 15.62 3.16 26.15
CA LYS A 85 16.73 3.04 27.10
C LYS A 85 16.44 1.90 28.07
N GLU A 86 17.49 1.29 28.61
CA GLU A 86 17.34 0.42 29.78
C GLU A 86 16.63 1.17 30.92
N PRO A 87 15.68 0.54 31.65
CA PRO A 87 15.28 -0.87 31.59
C PRO A 87 14.00 -1.12 30.76
N MET A 88 13.71 -0.29 29.75
CA MET A 88 12.53 -0.46 28.91
C MET A 88 12.65 -1.66 27.97
N TYR A 89 11.58 -2.45 27.90
CA TYR A 89 11.42 -3.45 26.86
C TYR A 89 10.78 -2.84 25.60
N ASN A 90 11.42 -3.00 24.44
CA ASN A 90 10.87 -2.53 23.17
C ASN A 90 9.82 -3.51 22.62
N ALA A 91 8.54 -3.14 22.70
CA ALA A 91 7.45 -3.92 22.12
C ALA A 91 7.13 -3.54 20.65
N GLY A 92 7.81 -2.54 20.10
CA GLY A 92 7.71 -2.14 18.69
C GLY A 92 6.52 -1.24 18.37
N GLU A 93 6.16 -1.18 17.08
CA GLU A 93 4.98 -0.46 16.61
C GLU A 93 3.69 -1.24 16.92
N VAL A 94 2.69 -0.54 17.43
CA VAL A 94 1.37 -1.07 17.80
C VAL A 94 0.34 -0.43 16.86
N PRO A 95 -0.03 -1.11 15.77
CA PRO A 95 -1.09 -0.64 14.89
C PRO A 95 -2.45 -0.74 15.59
N VAL A 96 -3.41 0.06 15.14
CA VAL A 96 -4.78 -0.05 15.62
C VAL A 96 -5.38 -1.38 15.14
N PRO A 97 -5.90 -2.22 16.04
CA PRO A 97 -6.56 -3.46 15.66
C PRO A 97 -7.71 -3.20 14.66
N ARG A 98 -7.75 -4.00 13.59
CA ARG A 98 -8.80 -3.92 12.57
C ARG A 98 -10.21 -4.07 13.15
N SER A 99 -10.35 -4.85 14.22
CA SER A 99 -11.60 -5.02 14.95
C SER A 99 -12.10 -3.72 15.56
N LEU A 100 -11.22 -2.85 16.08
CA LEU A 100 -11.60 -1.53 16.59
C LEU A 100 -12.08 -0.59 15.48
N VAL A 101 -11.33 -0.53 14.37
CA VAL A 101 -11.76 0.27 13.21
C VAL A 101 -13.08 -0.25 12.66
N LYS A 102 -13.27 -1.57 12.58
CA LYS A 102 -14.54 -2.19 12.16
C LYS A 102 -15.68 -1.85 13.13
N LYS A 103 -15.45 -1.91 14.45
CA LYS A 103 -16.44 -1.50 15.47
C LYS A 103 -16.87 -0.04 15.26
N PHE A 104 -15.91 0.86 15.05
CA PHE A 104 -16.18 2.27 14.73
C PHE A 104 -17.04 2.41 13.47
N ILE A 105 -16.65 1.78 12.36
CA ILE A 105 -17.39 1.88 11.09
C ILE A 105 -18.79 1.25 11.19
N LYS A 106 -18.93 0.14 11.91
CA LYS A 106 -20.22 -0.51 12.17
C LYS A 106 -21.20 0.47 12.83
N VAL A 107 -20.74 1.29 13.78
CA VAL A 107 -21.56 2.32 14.41
C VAL A 107 -21.94 3.41 13.40
N VAL A 108 -21.02 3.81 12.52
CA VAL A 108 -21.29 4.85 11.50
C VAL A 108 -22.33 4.40 10.48
N VAL A 109 -22.25 3.16 9.99
CA VAL A 109 -23.09 2.70 8.87
C VAL A 109 -24.26 1.82 9.27
N GLU A 110 -24.34 1.45 10.55
CA GLU A 110 -25.39 0.58 11.14
C GLU A 110 -25.61 -0.74 10.36
N ASN A 111 -24.56 -1.26 9.71
CA ASN A 111 -24.65 -2.42 8.83
C ASN A 111 -23.32 -3.19 8.79
N ASP A 112 -23.33 -4.44 9.23
CA ASP A 112 -22.13 -5.28 9.31
C ASP A 112 -21.50 -5.57 7.95
N LYS A 113 -22.32 -5.89 6.94
CA LYS A 113 -21.83 -6.19 5.59
C LYS A 113 -21.16 -4.97 4.96
N LYS A 114 -21.78 -3.80 5.11
CA LYS A 114 -21.22 -2.54 4.61
C LYS A 114 -19.95 -2.15 5.36
N ALA A 115 -19.90 -2.36 6.68
CA ALA A 115 -18.68 -2.12 7.45
C ALA A 115 -17.52 -3.01 6.97
N ASP A 116 -17.77 -4.30 6.74
CA ASP A 116 -16.76 -5.23 6.19
C ASP A 116 -16.27 -4.83 4.79
N GLU A 117 -17.16 -4.28 3.96
CA GLU A 117 -16.79 -3.76 2.66
C GLU A 117 -15.87 -2.53 2.77
N LEU A 118 -16.27 -1.53 3.57
CA LEU A 118 -15.52 -0.28 3.76
C LEU A 118 -14.15 -0.50 4.42
N MET A 119 -14.00 -1.55 5.22
CA MET A 119 -12.71 -1.95 5.80
C MET A 119 -11.61 -2.23 4.77
N ARG A 120 -11.96 -2.45 3.49
CA ARG A 120 -10.98 -2.57 2.40
C ARG A 120 -10.29 -1.24 2.09
N GLY A 121 -11.01 -0.13 2.14
CA GLY A 121 -10.47 1.22 1.92
C GLY A 121 -9.79 1.83 3.15
N LEU A 122 -10.03 1.26 4.34
CA LEU A 122 -9.55 1.74 5.64
C LEU A 122 -8.41 0.89 6.22
N GLY A 123 -7.80 0.00 5.42
CA GLY A 123 -6.62 -0.76 5.82
C GLY A 123 -5.51 0.15 6.35
N GLY A 124 -4.93 -0.21 7.49
CA GLY A 124 -3.87 0.56 8.17
C GLY A 124 -4.24 1.91 8.76
N CYS A 125 -5.50 2.34 8.66
CA CYS A 125 -5.92 3.60 9.28
C CYS A 125 -5.98 3.49 10.81
N THR A 126 -5.62 4.57 11.49
CA THR A 126 -6.03 4.80 12.87
C THR A 126 -7.53 5.04 12.97
N ILE A 127 -8.12 5.00 14.18
CA ILE A 127 -9.55 5.31 14.35
C ILE A 127 -9.81 6.76 13.96
N LYS A 128 -8.90 7.67 14.34
CA LYS A 128 -8.96 9.08 13.97
C LYS A 128 -8.92 9.26 12.44
N GLU A 129 -7.95 8.66 11.76
CA GLU A 129 -7.83 8.75 10.30
C GLU A 129 -9.07 8.17 9.61
N ALA A 130 -9.56 7.02 10.07
CA ALA A 130 -10.79 6.42 9.54
C ALA A 130 -12.00 7.35 9.72
N ALA A 131 -12.13 8.01 10.87
CA ALA A 131 -13.19 8.98 11.14
C ALA A 131 -13.10 10.21 10.22
N GLU A 132 -11.90 10.74 10.01
CA GLU A 132 -11.67 11.87 9.10
C GLU A 132 -12.00 11.50 7.64
N LEU A 133 -11.53 10.34 7.17
CA LEU A 133 -11.82 9.84 5.83
C LEU A 133 -13.33 9.66 5.60
N VAL A 134 -14.00 9.01 6.54
CA VAL A 134 -15.46 8.81 6.50
C VAL A 134 -16.20 10.14 6.41
N ARG A 135 -15.86 11.11 7.27
CA ARG A 135 -16.52 12.43 7.29
C ARG A 135 -16.30 13.20 6.00
N LEU A 136 -15.07 13.21 5.50
CA LEU A 136 -14.71 13.90 4.26
C LEU A 136 -15.38 13.24 3.04
N THR A 137 -15.41 11.90 2.97
CA THR A 137 -16.13 11.18 1.91
C THR A 137 -17.63 11.44 1.96
N MET A 138 -18.23 11.43 3.16
CA MET A 138 -19.66 11.75 3.31
C MET A 138 -19.99 13.16 2.86
N ALA A 139 -19.14 14.14 3.21
CA ALA A 139 -19.30 15.52 2.80
C ALA A 139 -19.16 15.71 1.28
N ARG A 140 -18.30 14.93 0.62
CA ARG A 140 -18.08 15.01 -0.84
C ARG A 140 -19.15 14.28 -1.64
N ASP A 141 -19.49 13.06 -1.25
CA ASP A 141 -20.23 12.10 -2.10
C ASP A 141 -21.67 11.86 -1.63
N ALA A 142 -22.06 12.35 -0.44
CA ALA A 142 -23.30 12.03 0.25
C ALA A 142 -23.55 10.51 0.44
N SER A 143 -22.55 9.67 0.16
CA SER A 143 -22.59 8.21 0.26
C SER A 143 -21.21 7.68 0.67
N LEU A 144 -21.20 6.56 1.41
CA LEU A 144 -19.97 5.85 1.77
C LEU A 144 -19.84 4.63 0.88
N THR A 145 -18.83 4.65 0.02
CA THR A 145 -18.38 3.55 -0.83
C THR A 145 -16.89 3.36 -0.63
N VAL A 146 -16.37 2.17 -0.99
CA VAL A 146 -14.93 1.90 -0.96
C VAL A 146 -14.21 2.88 -1.88
N ASP A 147 -14.69 3.06 -3.10
CA ASP A 147 -14.10 3.98 -4.08
C ASP A 147 -14.09 5.43 -3.57
N GLY A 148 -15.16 5.88 -2.92
CA GLY A 148 -15.25 7.20 -2.32
C GLY A 148 -14.23 7.39 -1.19
N LEU A 149 -14.06 6.39 -0.31
CA LEU A 149 -13.04 6.42 0.74
C LEU A 149 -11.62 6.48 0.14
N MET A 150 -11.37 5.66 -0.87
CA MET A 150 -10.10 5.61 -1.59
C MET A 150 -9.77 6.94 -2.25
N GLU A 151 -10.75 7.58 -2.87
CA GLU A 151 -10.58 8.89 -3.50
C GLU A 151 -10.30 10.00 -2.47
N THR A 152 -10.95 9.95 -1.30
CA THR A 152 -10.68 10.90 -0.21
C THR A 152 -9.30 10.68 0.40
N ARG A 153 -8.93 9.42 0.61
CA ARG A 153 -7.62 9.03 1.14
C ARG A 153 -6.50 9.56 0.25
N ARG A 154 -6.67 9.51 -1.07
CA ARG A 154 -5.76 10.13 -2.04
C ARG A 154 -5.55 11.63 -1.81
N SER A 155 -6.62 12.38 -1.53
CA SER A 155 -6.55 13.84 -1.41
C SER A 155 -5.99 14.33 -0.06
N GLY A 156 -6.08 13.51 0.99
CA GLY A 156 -5.67 13.89 2.35
C GLY A 156 -4.32 13.34 2.83
N PHE A 157 -3.86 12.18 2.31
CA PHE A 157 -2.66 11.51 2.82
C PHE A 157 -1.42 11.86 1.99
N GLN A 158 -0.57 12.75 2.51
CA GLN A 158 0.79 12.94 1.99
C GLN A 158 1.65 11.75 2.47
N GLY A 159 2.28 11.04 1.53
CA GLY A 159 3.06 9.84 1.82
C GLY A 159 4.12 10.06 2.91
N ALA A 160 4.30 9.05 3.77
CA ALA A 160 5.40 9.01 4.71
C ALA A 160 6.69 8.56 4.00
N ASN A 161 7.87 8.99 4.50
CA ASN A 161 9.18 8.70 3.92
C ASN A 161 9.32 7.23 3.46
N GLY A 162 9.38 7.02 2.14
CA GLY A 162 9.60 5.72 1.49
C GLY A 162 8.34 5.00 0.95
N LEU A 163 7.14 5.36 1.42
CA LEU A 163 5.87 4.76 0.97
C LEU A 163 4.95 5.82 0.39
N THR A 164 4.74 5.78 -0.93
CA THR A 164 3.92 6.77 -1.63
C THR A 164 2.58 6.17 -2.04
N PRO A 165 1.43 6.72 -1.61
CA PRO A 165 0.13 6.35 -2.16
C PRO A 165 0.10 6.60 -3.68
N VAL A 166 -0.40 5.65 -4.45
CA VAL A 166 -0.53 5.76 -5.90
C VAL A 166 -2.00 5.83 -6.28
N ASP A 167 -2.33 6.76 -7.16
CA ASP A 167 -3.68 6.83 -7.72
C ASP A 167 -3.96 5.62 -8.62
N THR A 168 -4.95 4.84 -8.21
CA THR A 168 -5.47 3.66 -8.93
C THR A 168 -6.47 4.06 -10.01
N LYS A 169 -6.98 5.30 -9.99
CA LYS A 169 -7.89 5.81 -11.03
C LYS A 169 -7.14 5.87 -12.35
N GLN A 170 -7.72 5.22 -13.35
CA GLN A 170 -7.25 5.23 -14.73
C GLN A 170 -8.44 5.49 -15.62
N ASP A 171 -8.31 6.43 -16.56
CA ASP A 171 -9.38 6.74 -17.50
C ASP A 171 -9.71 5.52 -18.36
N PHE A 172 -8.68 4.81 -18.82
CA PHE A 172 -8.81 3.58 -19.57
C PHE A 172 -7.53 2.74 -19.48
N TYR A 173 -7.66 1.41 -19.38
CA TYR A 173 -6.56 0.45 -19.45
C TYR A 173 -7.07 -0.87 -19.99
N ASN A 174 -6.29 -1.54 -20.85
CA ASN A 174 -6.61 -2.88 -21.34
C ASN A 174 -5.67 -3.91 -20.71
N PRO A 175 -6.08 -4.63 -19.65
CA PRO A 175 -5.25 -5.64 -19.00
C PRO A 175 -5.07 -6.89 -19.88
N PRO A 176 -3.94 -7.61 -19.78
CA PRO A 176 -3.80 -8.89 -20.46
C PRO A 176 -4.75 -9.94 -19.86
N SER A 177 -5.36 -10.79 -20.70
CA SER A 177 -6.33 -11.80 -20.26
C SER A 177 -5.85 -12.68 -19.10
N PRO A 178 -4.60 -13.17 -19.05
CA PRO A 178 -4.12 -13.95 -17.91
C PRO A 178 -4.22 -13.21 -16.56
N LEU A 179 -3.94 -11.90 -16.54
CA LEU A 179 -4.05 -11.09 -15.32
C LEU A 179 -5.50 -10.98 -14.86
N VAL A 180 -6.45 -10.84 -15.80
CA VAL A 180 -7.88 -10.79 -15.51
C VAL A 180 -8.36 -12.10 -14.87
N HIS A 181 -8.02 -13.24 -15.48
CA HIS A 181 -8.39 -14.56 -14.96
C HIS A 181 -7.76 -14.84 -13.60
N TRP A 182 -6.47 -14.51 -13.43
CA TRP A 182 -5.79 -14.64 -12.15
C TRP A 182 -6.45 -13.79 -11.06
N THR A 183 -6.75 -12.53 -11.37
CA THR A 183 -7.39 -11.61 -10.42
C THR A 183 -8.75 -12.15 -9.97
N ALA A 184 -9.56 -12.67 -10.90
CA ALA A 184 -10.87 -13.24 -10.58
C ALA A 184 -10.75 -14.48 -9.67
N LYS A 185 -9.77 -15.35 -9.94
CA LYS A 185 -9.48 -16.56 -9.16
C LYS A 185 -8.97 -16.24 -7.75
N GLU A 186 -8.00 -15.35 -7.64
CA GLU A 186 -7.27 -15.10 -6.39
C GLU A 186 -7.92 -14.04 -5.49
N ARG A 187 -8.93 -13.31 -5.99
CA ARG A 187 -9.61 -12.22 -5.24
C ARG A 187 -10.07 -12.64 -3.85
N SER A 188 -10.75 -13.77 -3.72
CA SER A 188 -11.35 -14.21 -2.46
C SER A 188 -10.27 -14.62 -1.45
N TYR A 189 -9.23 -15.30 -1.90
CA TYR A 189 -8.06 -15.66 -1.08
C TYR A 189 -7.30 -14.43 -0.61
N PHE A 190 -7.11 -13.44 -1.48
CA PHE A 190 -6.46 -12.20 -1.10
C PHE A 190 -7.30 -11.37 -0.11
N LEU A 191 -8.59 -11.16 -0.38
CA LEU A 191 -9.42 -10.25 0.41
C LEU A 191 -9.95 -10.86 1.70
N THR A 192 -10.25 -12.15 1.70
CA THR A 192 -10.96 -12.83 2.80
C THR A 192 -10.29 -14.12 3.25
N GLY A 193 -9.19 -14.52 2.63
CA GLY A 193 -8.46 -15.74 3.00
C GLY A 193 -7.98 -15.68 4.44
N THR A 194 -8.23 -16.76 5.17
CA THR A 194 -7.83 -16.93 6.57
C THR A 194 -6.57 -17.77 6.72
N ASP A 195 -6.26 -18.63 5.73
CA ASP A 195 -5.03 -19.42 5.70
C ASP A 195 -3.91 -18.63 5.02
N PRO A 196 -2.85 -18.24 5.75
CA PRO A 196 -1.74 -17.46 5.18
C PRO A 196 -1.04 -18.14 4.00
N ARG A 197 -1.14 -19.46 3.88
CA ARG A 197 -0.52 -20.24 2.79
C ARG A 197 -1.25 -20.07 1.46
N LEU A 198 -2.51 -19.66 1.48
CA LEU A 198 -3.33 -19.46 0.27
C LEU A 198 -3.37 -18.00 -0.17
N ILE A 199 -2.82 -17.08 0.62
CA ILE A 199 -2.81 -15.65 0.30
C ILE A 199 -1.74 -15.41 -0.77
N PRO A 200 -2.10 -14.83 -1.95
CA PRO A 200 -1.13 -14.52 -2.97
C PRO A 200 -0.11 -13.49 -2.47
N ARG A 201 1.16 -13.75 -2.76
CA ARG A 201 2.32 -13.01 -2.30
C ARG A 201 2.81 -12.04 -3.35
N GLY A 202 3.18 -12.52 -4.53
CA GLY A 202 3.94 -11.69 -5.46
C GLY A 202 3.62 -11.95 -6.91
N LEU A 203 3.53 -10.88 -7.67
CA LEU A 203 3.41 -10.89 -9.12
C LEU A 203 4.63 -10.19 -9.72
N LEU A 204 5.18 -10.78 -10.78
CA LEU A 204 6.19 -10.12 -11.60
C LEU A 204 5.58 -9.76 -12.95
N PHE A 205 5.57 -8.47 -13.27
CA PHE A 205 5.16 -7.96 -14.57
C PHE A 205 6.41 -7.68 -15.40
N ASP A 206 6.66 -8.54 -16.39
CA ASP A 206 7.81 -8.45 -17.29
C ASP A 206 7.36 -8.06 -18.69
N GLY A 207 8.16 -7.25 -19.39
CA GLY A 207 7.87 -6.87 -20.77
C GLY A 207 8.54 -5.58 -21.20
N PRO A 208 8.44 -5.20 -22.49
CA PRO A 208 9.04 -3.97 -23.00
C PRO A 208 8.57 -2.70 -22.27
N PRO A 209 9.35 -1.59 -22.31
CA PRO A 209 8.90 -0.32 -21.76
C PRO A 209 7.63 0.17 -22.47
N GLY A 210 6.71 0.78 -21.73
CA GLY A 210 5.48 1.36 -22.29
C GLY A 210 4.31 0.40 -22.51
N THR A 211 4.46 -0.90 -22.24
CA THR A 211 3.38 -1.90 -22.40
C THR A 211 2.32 -1.88 -21.30
N GLY A 212 2.47 -1.01 -20.30
CA GLY A 212 1.46 -0.78 -19.26
C GLY A 212 1.70 -1.50 -17.94
N LYS A 213 2.92 -1.96 -17.63
CA LYS A 213 3.25 -2.67 -16.37
C LYS A 213 2.76 -1.94 -15.10
N THR A 214 3.19 -0.71 -14.88
CA THR A 214 2.72 0.14 -13.76
C THR A 214 1.20 0.35 -13.80
N SER A 215 0.63 0.46 -15.01
CA SER A 215 -0.82 0.59 -15.20
C SER A 215 -1.58 -0.69 -14.84
N GLY A 216 -0.99 -1.86 -15.04
CA GLY A 216 -1.52 -3.14 -14.60
C GLY A 216 -1.63 -3.23 -13.08
N ALA A 217 -0.66 -2.67 -12.35
CA ALA A 217 -0.69 -2.66 -10.88
C ALA A 217 -1.83 -1.76 -10.35
N LYS A 218 -2.03 -0.59 -10.98
CA LYS A 218 -3.16 0.30 -10.71
C LYS A 218 -4.49 -0.37 -10.96
N TRP A 219 -4.63 -0.99 -12.13
CA TRP A 219 -5.83 -1.73 -12.50
C TRP A 219 -6.11 -2.86 -11.51
N LEU A 220 -5.10 -3.64 -11.13
CA LEU A 220 -5.24 -4.74 -10.18
C LEU A 220 -5.73 -4.26 -8.82
N ALA A 221 -5.11 -3.20 -8.27
CA ALA A 221 -5.53 -2.62 -7.00
C ALA A 221 -6.96 -2.06 -7.05
N ALA A 222 -7.32 -1.38 -8.15
CA ALA A 222 -8.67 -0.89 -8.39
C ALA A 222 -9.69 -2.05 -8.45
N GLN A 223 -9.38 -3.12 -9.19
CA GLN A 223 -10.24 -4.30 -9.23
C GLN A 223 -10.44 -4.89 -7.85
N LEU A 224 -9.36 -5.07 -7.08
CA LEU A 224 -9.41 -5.61 -5.72
C LEU A 224 -10.10 -4.68 -4.72
N GLY A 225 -10.23 -3.38 -5.04
CA GLY A 225 -10.83 -2.36 -4.16
C GLY A 225 -9.96 -2.08 -2.94
N VAL A 226 -8.64 -2.03 -3.12
CA VAL A 226 -7.67 -1.82 -2.04
C VAL A 226 -6.64 -0.73 -2.39
N PRO A 227 -5.99 -0.11 -1.40
CA PRO A 227 -4.88 0.82 -1.62
C PRO A 227 -3.76 0.26 -2.48
N LEU A 228 -3.20 1.14 -3.32
CA LEU A 228 -1.94 0.91 -4.00
C LEU A 228 -0.87 1.83 -3.42
N TYR A 229 0.23 1.26 -2.99
CA TYR A 229 1.41 1.99 -2.57
C TYR A 229 2.58 1.71 -3.49
N ARG A 230 3.41 2.71 -3.76
CA ARG A 230 4.73 2.52 -4.35
C ARG A 230 5.77 2.57 -3.24
N LEU A 231 6.55 1.50 -3.12
CA LEU A 231 7.73 1.48 -2.24
C LEU A 231 8.94 1.88 -3.07
N ASP A 232 9.57 3.00 -2.71
CA ASP A 232 10.76 3.47 -3.40
C ASP A 232 12.02 2.76 -2.86
N ILE A 233 12.38 1.64 -3.48
CA ILE A 233 13.59 0.89 -3.10
C ILE A 233 14.86 1.65 -3.50
N GLY A 234 14.84 2.37 -4.64
CA GLY A 234 15.99 3.14 -5.10
C GLY A 234 16.33 4.30 -4.16
N GLY A 235 15.32 5.02 -3.67
CA GLY A 235 15.45 6.10 -2.69
C GLY A 235 15.85 5.64 -1.29
N THR A 236 15.75 4.34 -0.98
CA THR A 236 16.30 3.79 0.28
C THR A 236 17.81 3.60 0.24
N LYS A 237 18.48 3.70 -0.92
CA LYS A 237 19.94 3.63 -1.00
C LYS A 237 20.60 4.85 -0.36
N SER A 238 21.20 4.64 0.80
CA SER A 238 22.10 5.56 1.51
C SER A 238 23.56 5.25 1.15
N LYS A 239 24.44 6.27 1.21
CA LYS A 239 25.91 6.08 1.11
C LYS A 239 26.49 5.35 2.34
N TRP A 240 25.72 5.22 3.41
CA TRP A 240 26.11 4.59 4.67
C TRP A 240 25.61 3.13 4.70
N VAL A 241 26.55 2.19 4.90
CA VAL A 241 26.26 0.76 4.98
C VAL A 241 25.30 0.48 6.16
N GLY A 242 24.24 -0.32 5.93
CA GLY A 242 23.26 -0.72 6.94
C GLY A 242 22.07 0.23 7.12
N GLU A 243 22.20 1.53 6.83
CA GLU A 243 21.09 2.48 6.96
C GLU A 243 19.98 2.19 5.92
N SER A 244 20.38 1.81 4.71
CA SER A 244 19.45 1.41 3.64
C SER A 244 18.61 0.19 4.02
N GLU A 245 19.24 -0.79 4.69
CA GLU A 245 18.58 -2.01 5.16
C GLU A 245 17.59 -1.71 6.28
N GLY A 246 18.00 -0.93 7.29
CA GLY A 246 17.12 -0.52 8.38
C GLY A 246 15.90 0.25 7.88
N ARG A 247 16.07 1.15 6.91
CA ARG A 247 14.96 1.88 6.27
C ARG A 247 14.03 0.94 5.49
N LEU A 248 14.57 -0.03 4.76
CA LEU A 248 13.76 -1.02 4.06
C LEU A 248 12.92 -1.85 5.05
N ILE A 249 13.53 -2.39 6.10
CA ILE A 249 12.82 -3.17 7.13
C ILE A 249 11.70 -2.34 7.77
N GLN A 250 11.97 -1.08 8.12
CA GLN A 250 10.96 -0.17 8.66
C GLN A 250 9.81 0.06 7.67
N ASN A 251 10.10 0.28 6.39
CA ASN A 251 9.08 0.47 5.37
C ASN A 251 8.25 -0.80 5.12
N LEU A 252 8.87 -1.98 5.11
CA LEU A 252 8.18 -3.26 4.98
C LEU A 252 7.26 -3.52 6.20
N SER A 253 7.72 -3.21 7.40
CA SER A 253 6.92 -3.30 8.62
C SER A 253 5.72 -2.35 8.61
N ARG A 254 5.91 -1.13 8.09
CA ARG A 254 4.81 -0.18 7.89
C ARG A 254 3.80 -0.66 6.87
N ILE A 255 4.28 -1.22 5.76
CA ILE A 255 3.43 -1.81 4.71
C ILE A 255 2.56 -2.93 5.29
N ASP A 256 3.09 -3.79 6.16
CA ASP A 256 2.31 -4.86 6.77
C ASP A 256 1.10 -4.34 7.56
N ASN A 257 1.21 -3.14 8.14
CA ASN A 257 0.12 -2.50 8.85
C ASN A 257 -0.97 -1.95 7.89
N GLU A 258 -0.66 -1.75 6.61
CA GLU A 258 -1.57 -1.18 5.59
C GLU A 258 -2.52 -2.21 4.95
N GLU A 259 -2.56 -3.42 5.48
CA GLU A 259 -3.38 -4.51 4.98
C GLU A 259 -4.90 -4.20 4.91
N PRO A 260 -5.64 -4.63 3.87
CA PRO A 260 -5.15 -5.24 2.63
C PRO A 260 -4.68 -4.15 1.66
N ALA A 261 -3.56 -4.38 0.98
CA ALA A 261 -3.05 -3.43 0.00
C ALA A 261 -2.23 -4.11 -1.10
N VAL A 262 -2.13 -3.43 -2.23
CA VAL A 262 -1.15 -3.74 -3.27
C VAL A 262 0.07 -2.86 -3.09
N VAL A 263 1.26 -3.43 -3.22
CA VAL A 263 2.53 -2.70 -3.17
C VAL A 263 3.26 -2.86 -4.50
N LEU A 264 3.50 -1.75 -5.17
CA LEU A 264 4.28 -1.66 -6.39
C LEU A 264 5.76 -1.45 -6.07
N LEU A 265 6.59 -2.36 -6.54
CA LEU A 265 8.03 -2.22 -6.69
C LEU A 265 8.32 -2.00 -8.18
N ASP A 266 8.52 -0.74 -8.58
CA ASP A 266 8.67 -0.39 -10.00
C ASP A 266 10.14 -0.52 -10.44
N GLU A 267 10.36 -1.08 -11.62
CA GLU A 267 11.67 -1.23 -12.27
C GLU A 267 12.71 -1.90 -11.36
N VAL A 268 12.35 -3.06 -10.79
CA VAL A 268 13.18 -3.76 -9.81
C VAL A 268 14.56 -4.16 -10.34
N GLU A 269 14.72 -4.26 -11.67
CA GLU A 269 16.02 -4.49 -12.31
C GLU A 269 17.01 -3.36 -12.06
N LYS A 270 16.56 -2.11 -11.89
CA LYS A 270 17.44 -0.97 -11.62
C LYS A 270 18.11 -1.08 -10.26
N VAL A 271 17.51 -1.83 -9.34
CA VAL A 271 18.03 -2.02 -7.99
C VAL A 271 18.72 -3.38 -7.85
N PHE A 272 18.10 -4.45 -8.35
CA PHE A 272 18.50 -5.82 -8.07
C PHE A 272 19.15 -6.56 -9.25
N SER A 273 19.50 -5.89 -10.36
CA SER A 273 20.17 -6.56 -11.47
C SER A 273 21.45 -7.26 -11.03
N THR A 274 21.65 -8.50 -11.47
CA THR A 274 22.88 -9.24 -11.22
C THR A 274 24.10 -8.50 -11.78
N GLY A 275 25.08 -8.16 -10.94
CA GLY A 275 26.32 -7.49 -11.35
C GLY A 275 26.51 -6.06 -10.82
N THR A 276 25.56 -5.49 -10.07
CA THR A 276 25.77 -4.21 -9.37
C THR A 276 26.76 -4.35 -8.22
N ASN A 277 27.90 -3.67 -8.29
CA ASN A 277 28.96 -3.73 -7.28
C ASN A 277 28.82 -2.60 -6.24
N ASP A 278 27.86 -2.75 -5.31
CA ASP A 278 27.54 -1.75 -4.26
C ASP A 278 28.06 -2.16 -2.86
N GLY A 279 29.16 -2.93 -2.79
CA GLY A 279 29.76 -3.36 -1.52
C GLY A 279 28.87 -4.26 -0.66
N GLY A 280 27.92 -4.99 -1.25
CA GLY A 280 27.02 -5.93 -0.56
C GLY A 280 25.68 -5.34 -0.08
N THR A 281 25.50 -4.01 -0.11
CA THR A 281 24.27 -3.34 0.35
C THR A 281 23.02 -3.85 -0.38
N THR A 282 23.08 -3.94 -1.71
CA THR A 282 21.99 -4.47 -2.54
C THR A 282 21.65 -5.92 -2.21
N SER A 283 22.65 -6.75 -1.88
CA SER A 283 22.46 -8.15 -1.50
C SER A 283 21.76 -8.28 -0.14
N ALA A 284 22.13 -7.45 0.83
CA ALA A 284 21.47 -7.39 2.13
C ALA A 284 20.01 -6.94 2.00
N MET A 285 19.75 -5.86 1.25
CA MET A 285 18.40 -5.39 0.97
C MET A 285 17.54 -6.45 0.25
N LEU A 286 18.10 -7.12 -0.75
CA LEU A 286 17.44 -8.23 -1.44
C LEU A 286 17.11 -9.36 -0.46
N SER A 287 18.04 -9.72 0.43
CA SER A 287 17.82 -10.76 1.43
C SER A 287 16.66 -10.42 2.37
N GLN A 288 16.58 -9.17 2.83
CA GLN A 288 15.45 -8.70 3.66
C GLN A 288 14.13 -8.73 2.90
N LEU A 289 14.12 -8.28 1.64
CA LEU A 289 12.92 -8.34 0.81
C LEU A 289 12.46 -9.79 0.56
N LEU A 290 13.38 -10.69 0.23
CA LEU A 290 13.09 -12.11 -0.01
C LEU A 290 12.57 -12.82 1.24
N TRP A 291 13.13 -12.48 2.41
CA TRP A 291 12.67 -12.99 3.70
C TRP A 291 11.26 -12.49 4.01
N TRP A 292 11.02 -11.18 3.91
CA TRP A 292 9.70 -10.60 4.13
C TRP A 292 8.67 -11.14 3.14
N LEU A 293 9.05 -11.36 1.88
CA LEU A 293 8.16 -11.93 0.88
C LEU A 293 7.64 -13.31 1.31
N ALA A 294 8.53 -14.16 1.83
CA ALA A 294 8.21 -15.52 2.25
C ALA A 294 7.46 -15.59 3.59
N GLU A 295 7.88 -14.79 4.58
CA GLU A 295 7.46 -14.96 5.97
C GLU A 295 6.27 -14.09 6.38
N ARG A 296 5.97 -13.01 5.65
CA ARG A 296 4.89 -12.10 6.05
C ARG A 296 3.56 -12.85 6.17
N ARG A 297 2.71 -12.46 7.11
CA ARG A 297 1.34 -13.00 7.23
C ARG A 297 0.28 -12.00 6.76
N SER A 298 0.71 -10.80 6.41
CA SER A 298 -0.16 -9.73 5.98
C SER A 298 -0.74 -10.00 4.57
N ARG A 299 -2.00 -9.59 4.33
CA ARG A 299 -2.63 -9.52 2.99
C ARG A 299 -2.08 -8.34 2.19
N ILE A 300 -0.78 -8.37 1.94
CA ILE A 300 -0.08 -7.45 1.06
C ILE A 300 0.25 -8.20 -0.23
N LEU A 301 -0.24 -7.72 -1.37
CA LEU A 301 0.10 -8.27 -2.68
C LEU A 301 1.19 -7.42 -3.32
N VAL A 302 2.36 -7.99 -3.57
CA VAL A 302 3.48 -7.27 -4.16
C VAL A 302 3.42 -7.41 -5.67
N VAL A 303 3.43 -6.29 -6.39
CA VAL A 303 3.59 -6.26 -7.84
C VAL A 303 4.95 -5.68 -8.14
N MET A 304 5.82 -6.47 -8.76
CA MET A 304 7.12 -6.04 -9.23
C MET A 304 7.06 -5.80 -10.73
N THR A 305 7.64 -4.71 -11.24
CA THR A 305 7.74 -4.49 -12.68
C THR A 305 9.19 -4.60 -13.13
N THR A 306 9.39 -5.16 -14.33
CA THR A 306 10.70 -5.22 -14.94
C THR A 306 10.65 -5.14 -16.46
N ASN A 307 11.70 -4.61 -17.07
CA ASN A 307 11.92 -4.71 -18.52
C ASN A 307 12.83 -5.89 -18.92
N ASN A 308 13.44 -6.56 -17.94
CA ASN A 308 14.38 -7.65 -18.18
C ASN A 308 14.38 -8.63 -17.00
N ALA A 309 13.37 -9.50 -16.95
CA ALA A 309 13.29 -10.56 -15.94
C ALA A 309 14.56 -11.42 -15.84
N LYS A 310 15.27 -11.66 -16.95
CA LYS A 310 16.50 -12.47 -16.96
C LYS A 310 17.65 -11.87 -16.14
N SER A 311 17.64 -10.56 -15.93
CA SER A 311 18.64 -9.86 -15.10
C SER A 311 18.38 -9.96 -13.60
N LEU A 312 17.19 -10.43 -13.21
CA LEU A 312 16.79 -10.51 -11.81
C LEU A 312 17.34 -11.77 -11.13
N PRO A 313 17.60 -11.72 -9.82
CA PRO A 313 18.04 -12.87 -9.04
C PRO A 313 17.03 -14.03 -9.10
N LYS A 314 17.51 -15.25 -9.30
CA LYS A 314 16.67 -16.47 -9.40
C LYS A 314 15.89 -16.74 -8.12
N GLU A 315 16.38 -16.23 -7.00
CA GLU A 315 15.78 -16.32 -5.68
C GLU A 315 14.38 -15.69 -5.62
N LEU A 316 14.08 -14.68 -6.45
CA LEU A 316 12.75 -14.06 -6.50
C LEU A 316 11.68 -15.02 -7.03
N TYR A 317 12.03 -15.93 -7.92
CA TYR A 317 11.11 -16.84 -8.61
C TYR A 317 10.77 -18.10 -7.81
N ARG A 318 11.21 -18.18 -6.55
CA ARG A 318 10.85 -19.30 -5.68
C ARG A 318 9.43 -19.12 -5.16
N GLU A 319 8.72 -20.23 -5.00
CA GLU A 319 7.36 -20.27 -4.46
C GLU A 319 7.29 -19.55 -3.09
N GLY A 320 6.20 -18.81 -2.88
CA GLY A 320 6.02 -17.95 -1.71
C GLY A 320 6.69 -16.58 -1.83
N ARG A 321 7.29 -16.25 -2.97
CA ARG A 321 7.87 -14.91 -3.23
C ARG A 321 7.24 -14.25 -4.44
N VAL A 322 7.44 -14.83 -5.62
CA VAL A 322 6.73 -14.51 -6.86
C VAL A 322 5.95 -15.76 -7.23
N ASP A 323 4.62 -15.66 -7.14
CA ASP A 323 3.73 -16.78 -7.41
C ASP A 323 3.43 -16.89 -8.90
N GLU A 324 3.34 -15.74 -9.59
CA GLU A 324 3.04 -15.70 -11.02
C GLU A 324 3.84 -14.60 -11.75
N VAL A 325 4.20 -14.91 -13.00
CA VAL A 325 4.88 -13.99 -13.90
C VAL A 325 3.96 -13.67 -15.07
N PHE A 326 3.64 -12.39 -15.25
CA PHE A 326 2.82 -11.91 -16.36
C PHE A 326 3.68 -11.22 -17.40
N TRP A 327 3.62 -11.73 -18.63
CA TRP A 327 4.25 -11.12 -19.77
C TRP A 327 3.35 -10.02 -20.35
N MET A 328 3.85 -8.78 -20.28
CA MET A 328 3.18 -7.54 -20.65
C MET A 328 3.63 -7.15 -22.06
N THR A 329 2.99 -7.74 -23.06
CA THR A 329 3.35 -7.62 -24.49
C THR A 329 3.01 -6.28 -25.12
N GLY A 330 1.95 -5.62 -24.67
CA GLY A 330 1.27 -4.57 -25.44
C GLY A 330 0.00 -5.11 -26.09
N LEU A 331 -0.52 -4.43 -27.11
CA LEU A 331 -1.81 -4.74 -27.72
C LEU A 331 -1.68 -5.13 -29.20
N GLY A 332 -2.34 -6.22 -29.60
CA GLY A 332 -2.50 -6.52 -31.03
C GLY A 332 -3.38 -5.45 -31.70
N LYS A 333 -3.36 -5.39 -33.05
CA LYS A 333 -4.13 -4.38 -33.80
C LYS A 333 -5.62 -4.28 -33.40
N PRO A 334 -6.38 -5.38 -33.22
CA PRO A 334 -7.78 -5.28 -32.79
C PRO A 334 -7.92 -4.62 -31.41
N ASP A 335 -7.09 -5.03 -30.46
CA ASP A 335 -7.09 -4.50 -29.10
C ASP A 335 -6.61 -3.05 -29.04
N ALA A 336 -5.67 -2.67 -29.91
CA ALA A 336 -5.20 -1.29 -30.05
C ALA A 336 -6.33 -0.36 -30.54
N LEU A 337 -7.13 -0.80 -31.51
CA LEU A 337 -8.31 -0.06 -31.98
C LEU A 337 -9.37 0.09 -30.88
N ASN A 338 -9.64 -1.00 -30.14
CA ASN A 338 -10.54 -0.98 -28.99
C ASN A 338 -10.02 -0.04 -27.90
N PHE A 339 -8.72 -0.05 -27.64
CA PHE A 339 -8.06 0.82 -26.66
C PHE A 339 -8.18 2.29 -27.05
N ILE A 340 -7.87 2.63 -28.30
CA ILE A 340 -8.03 4.00 -28.83
C ILE A 340 -9.47 4.45 -28.69
N THR A 341 -10.42 3.62 -29.11
CA THR A 341 -11.85 3.94 -29.06
C THR A 341 -12.32 4.16 -27.62
N GLY A 342 -11.93 3.27 -26.70
CA GLY A 342 -12.24 3.36 -25.28
C GLY A 342 -11.67 4.63 -24.65
N LEU A 343 -10.39 4.91 -24.89
CA LEU A 343 -9.73 6.11 -24.39
C LEU A 343 -10.31 7.40 -24.97
N MET A 344 -10.71 7.42 -26.25
CA MET A 344 -11.36 8.60 -26.82
C MET A 344 -12.72 8.91 -26.16
N LYS A 345 -13.47 7.89 -25.74
CA LYS A 345 -14.76 8.06 -25.04
C LYS A 345 -14.63 8.64 -23.63
N THR A 346 -13.43 8.62 -23.03
CA THR A 346 -13.24 9.20 -21.68
C THR A 346 -13.17 10.72 -21.71
N PHE A 347 -12.91 11.32 -22.88
CA PHE A 347 -12.92 12.77 -23.06
C PHE A 347 -14.36 13.29 -23.13
N LYS A 348 -14.75 14.14 -22.18
CA LYS A 348 -16.12 14.70 -22.08
C LYS A 348 -16.55 15.44 -23.34
N GLU A 349 -15.61 15.98 -24.10
CA GLU A 349 -15.89 16.73 -25.32
C GLU A 349 -16.17 15.85 -26.54
N ILE A 350 -15.86 14.55 -26.47
CA ILE A 350 -16.05 13.61 -27.56
C ILE A 350 -17.37 12.87 -27.36
N LYS A 351 -18.40 13.29 -28.10
CA LYS A 351 -19.74 12.67 -28.07
C LYS A 351 -19.81 11.40 -28.91
N VAL A 352 -19.16 11.43 -30.07
CA VAL A 352 -19.13 10.32 -31.04
C VAL A 352 -17.68 10.10 -31.44
N VAL A 353 -17.25 8.83 -31.40
CA VAL A 353 -15.93 8.42 -31.88
C VAL A 353 -16.10 7.86 -33.28
N ASN A 354 -15.63 8.59 -34.30
CA ASN A 354 -15.69 8.11 -35.68
C ASN A 354 -14.52 7.19 -35.98
N GLU A 355 -14.74 6.23 -36.89
CA GLU A 355 -13.69 5.32 -37.33
C GLU A 355 -12.49 6.07 -37.94
N SER A 356 -12.74 7.17 -38.66
CA SER A 356 -11.69 8.02 -39.22
C SER A 356 -10.74 8.57 -38.15
N ASP A 357 -11.26 8.95 -36.98
CA ASP A 357 -10.47 9.49 -35.88
C ASP A 357 -9.64 8.41 -35.20
N VAL A 358 -10.22 7.21 -35.04
CA VAL A 358 -9.53 6.04 -34.52
C VAL A 358 -8.37 5.65 -35.43
N GLN A 359 -8.61 5.59 -36.74
CA GLN A 359 -7.56 5.29 -37.73
C GLN A 359 -6.48 6.38 -37.77
N ALA A 360 -6.87 7.65 -37.63
CA ALA A 360 -5.92 8.76 -37.55
C ALA A 360 -5.04 8.70 -36.29
N ALA A 361 -5.60 8.31 -35.14
CA ALA A 361 -4.83 8.06 -33.93
C ALA A 361 -3.89 6.86 -34.11
N LEU A 362 -4.36 5.75 -34.68
CA LEU A 362 -3.51 4.58 -34.96
C LEU A 362 -2.35 4.94 -35.92
N LYS A 363 -2.61 5.77 -36.93
CA LYS A 363 -1.55 6.26 -37.84
C LYS A 363 -0.51 7.10 -37.11
N ARG A 364 -0.91 7.92 -36.13
CA ARG A 364 0.05 8.65 -35.28
C ARG A 364 0.85 7.72 -34.39
N ALA A 365 0.22 6.70 -33.83
CA ALA A 365 0.93 5.69 -33.04
C ALA A 365 2.03 5.01 -33.89
N ARG A 366 1.78 4.71 -35.18
CA ARG A 366 2.83 4.17 -36.10
C ARG A 366 4.07 5.06 -36.14
N SER A 367 3.90 6.37 -36.13
CA SER A 367 5.04 7.28 -36.17
C SER A 367 5.88 7.28 -34.88
N ILE A 368 5.34 6.77 -33.77
CA ILE A 368 6.01 6.69 -32.47
C ILE A 368 6.78 5.36 -32.34
N GLU A 369 6.17 4.25 -32.75
CA GLU A 369 6.74 2.91 -32.57
C GLU A 369 7.56 2.40 -33.75
N GLY A 370 7.47 3.06 -34.90
CA GLY A 370 8.12 2.64 -36.14
C GLY A 370 7.16 1.97 -37.13
N THR A 371 7.72 1.49 -38.23
CA THR A 371 6.93 1.04 -39.39
C THR A 371 6.25 -0.30 -39.13
N GLN A 372 4.92 -0.30 -39.00
CA GLN A 372 4.04 -1.48 -38.86
C GLN A 372 4.33 -2.40 -37.66
N PRO A 373 4.16 -1.92 -36.42
CA PRO A 373 4.28 -2.81 -35.26
C PRO A 373 3.11 -3.81 -35.24
N GLU A 374 3.44 -5.09 -35.04
CA GLU A 374 2.45 -6.16 -34.80
C GLU A 374 1.79 -5.98 -33.42
N ILE A 375 2.57 -5.46 -32.47
CA ILE A 375 2.16 -5.23 -31.08
C ILE A 375 2.45 -3.78 -30.70
N TRP A 376 1.44 -3.16 -30.08
CA TRP A 376 1.41 -1.75 -29.76
C TRP A 376 1.62 -1.48 -28.27
N ALA A 377 2.57 -0.62 -27.90
CA ALA A 377 2.70 -0.15 -26.53
C ALA A 377 1.52 0.76 -26.19
N GLN A 378 0.90 0.51 -25.04
CA GLN A 378 -0.25 1.32 -24.59
C GLN A 378 0.14 2.78 -24.36
N SER A 379 1.39 3.07 -23.97
CA SER A 379 1.90 4.45 -23.86
C SER A 379 1.93 5.19 -25.20
N ALA A 380 2.32 4.50 -26.29
CA ALA A 380 2.34 5.07 -27.63
C ALA A 380 0.91 5.34 -28.13
N LEU A 381 -0.01 4.39 -27.93
CA LEU A 381 -1.43 4.56 -28.25
C LEU A 381 -2.06 5.72 -27.47
N THR A 382 -1.77 5.82 -26.17
CA THR A 382 -2.26 6.91 -25.31
C THR A 382 -1.79 8.27 -25.83
N LYS A 383 -0.50 8.39 -26.12
CA LYS A 383 0.08 9.63 -26.68
C LYS A 383 -0.57 9.99 -28.01
N ALA A 384 -0.77 9.01 -28.89
CA ALA A 384 -1.38 9.21 -30.19
C ALA A 384 -2.85 9.67 -30.11
N VAL A 385 -3.62 9.12 -29.16
CA VAL A 385 -4.99 9.59 -28.87
C VAL A 385 -4.94 11.04 -28.40
N TYR A 386 -4.08 11.38 -27.45
CA TYR A 386 -3.99 12.75 -26.92
C TYR A 386 -3.65 13.77 -28.02
N GLU A 387 -2.75 13.41 -28.94
CA GLU A 387 -2.43 14.24 -30.10
C GLU A 387 -3.60 14.38 -31.07
N GLN A 388 -4.34 13.30 -31.34
CA GLN A 388 -5.55 13.36 -32.18
C GLN A 388 -6.63 14.24 -31.54
N VAL A 389 -6.87 14.10 -30.24
CA VAL A 389 -7.85 14.95 -29.53
C VAL A 389 -7.44 16.43 -29.56
N LYS A 390 -6.16 16.75 -29.36
CA LYS A 390 -5.66 18.12 -29.49
C LYS A 390 -5.81 18.67 -30.91
N PHE A 391 -5.59 17.82 -31.93
CA PHE A 391 -5.77 18.21 -33.33
C PHE A 391 -7.24 18.53 -33.63
N MET A 392 -8.18 17.67 -33.22
CA MET A 392 -9.61 17.92 -33.40
C MET A 392 -10.06 19.25 -32.77
N LYS A 393 -9.50 19.61 -31.60
CA LYS A 393 -9.75 20.90 -30.94
C LYS A 393 -9.21 22.11 -31.74
N LYS A 394 -8.02 21.98 -32.36
CA LYS A 394 -7.42 23.07 -33.16
C LYS A 394 -8.12 23.31 -34.49
N VAL A 395 -8.63 22.25 -35.12
CA VAL A 395 -9.35 22.33 -36.39
C VAL A 395 -10.78 22.84 -36.20
N SER A 396 -11.33 22.74 -34.99
CA SER A 396 -12.65 23.28 -34.61
C SER A 396 -12.56 24.42 -33.57
N PRO A 397 -11.92 25.57 -33.85
CA PRO A 397 -11.90 26.70 -32.91
C PRO A 397 -13.24 27.42 -32.80
N GLN A 398 -14.20 27.11 -33.69
CA GLN A 398 -15.59 27.59 -33.62
C GLN A 398 -16.55 26.40 -33.70
N GLY A 399 -17.20 26.09 -32.57
CA GLY A 399 -18.42 25.28 -32.54
C GLY A 399 -18.22 23.76 -32.42
N VAL A 400 -18.38 23.26 -31.19
CA VAL A 400 -18.94 21.92 -30.99
C VAL A 400 -20.39 21.94 -31.51
N LYS A 401 -20.62 21.41 -32.71
CA LYS A 401 -21.87 20.80 -33.21
C LYS A 401 -21.40 19.83 -34.31
N ILE A 402 -21.56 18.51 -34.25
CA ILE A 402 -22.55 17.61 -33.63
C ILE A 402 -21.80 16.35 -33.17
#